data_AF-A0A7X9BNY0-F1
#
_entry.id   AF-A0A7X9BNY0-F1
#
_cell.length_a   1.000
_cell.length_b   1.000
_cell.length_c   1.000
_cell.angle_alpha   90.00
_cell.angle_beta   90.00
_cell.angle_gamma   90.00
#
_symmetry.space_group_name_H-M   'P 1'
#
loop_
_entity.id
_entity.type
_entity.pdbx_description
1 polymer ?
#
loop_
_entity_poly.entity_id
_entity_poly.type
_entity_poly.pdbx_seq_one_letter_code
_entity_poly.pdbx_strand_id
1 'polypeptide(L)'
;RMNIGQVLECHLGMIARALGFWVASPVFDGANEEIIFRKSREAGLSEDGKIKLCDGRTGEPFDNEVVVGYVYMMKLAHLVDDKIHARSIGPYSLVTQQPLGGKAQFGGQRFGEMEVWALEAYGAAYTLQEILTVKSDDVVGRLKTYESIVKGENIPEPGVPESFKVLIKELQSLCLDVRVLSEDDVDVEIKEEDGNLNEEEKARELGFDIPTFPRPQKAGAEMDDEPGEEEEDEEDIAF
;
A
#
# COMPACT_ATOMS: atom_id res chain seq x y z
N ARG A 1 -21.71 -1.16 -23.47
CA ARG A 1 -22.65 -1.76 -22.50
C ARG A 1 -24.06 -1.47 -23.02
N MET A 2 -25.07 -2.32 -22.80
CA MET A 2 -26.44 -2.09 -23.32
C MET A 2 -27.26 -1.23 -22.35
N ASN A 3 -26.86 0.03 -22.16
CA ASN A 3 -27.47 1.00 -21.24
C ASN A 3 -28.20 2.13 -21.98
N ILE A 4 -29.18 1.74 -22.81
CA ILE A 4 -30.03 2.65 -23.60
C ILE A 4 -30.77 3.69 -22.74
N GLY A 5 -31.12 3.32 -21.50
CA GLY A 5 -31.77 4.23 -20.56
C GLY A 5 -31.02 5.56 -20.34
N GLN A 6 -29.68 5.57 -20.45
CA GLN A 6 -28.89 6.80 -20.33
C GLN A 6 -29.15 7.78 -21.49
N VAL A 7 -29.36 7.25 -22.70
CA VAL A 7 -29.67 8.07 -23.88
C VAL A 7 -31.10 8.60 -23.77
N LEU A 8 -32.04 7.75 -23.34
CA LEU A 8 -33.43 8.16 -23.11
C LEU A 8 -33.55 9.22 -22.00
N GLU A 9 -32.79 9.07 -20.91
CA GLU A 9 -32.68 10.07 -19.84
C GLU A 9 -32.16 11.40 -20.38
N CYS A 10 -31.09 11.37 -21.20
CA CYS A 10 -30.49 12.55 -21.81
C CYS A 10 -31.52 13.34 -22.65
N HIS A 11 -32.27 12.65 -23.52
CA HIS A 11 -33.32 13.26 -24.35
C HIS A 11 -34.46 13.83 -23.49
N LEU A 12 -34.94 13.05 -22.53
CA LEU A 12 -36.05 13.43 -21.65
C LEU A 12 -35.67 14.63 -20.77
N GLY A 13 -34.43 14.66 -20.26
CA GLY A 13 -33.89 15.79 -19.51
C GLY A 13 -33.78 17.06 -20.33
N MET A 14 -33.41 16.95 -21.61
CA MET A 14 -33.40 18.09 -22.53
C MET A 14 -34.80 18.65 -22.79
N ILE A 15 -35.78 17.77 -23.05
CA ILE A 15 -37.19 18.13 -23.25
C ILE A 15 -37.77 18.79 -22.00
N ALA A 16 -37.54 18.18 -20.84
CA ALA A 16 -37.98 18.69 -19.54
C ALA A 16 -37.44 20.10 -19.27
N ARG A 17 -36.17 20.33 -19.59
CA ARG A 17 -35.52 21.65 -19.45
C ARG A 17 -36.10 22.68 -20.42
N ALA A 18 -36.34 22.30 -21.67
CA ALA A 18 -36.86 23.21 -22.71
C ALA A 18 -38.32 23.64 -22.42
N LEU A 19 -39.16 22.72 -21.95
CA LEU A 19 -40.57 22.98 -21.64
C LEU A 19 -40.80 23.44 -20.19
N GLY A 20 -39.76 23.41 -19.34
CA GLY A 20 -39.81 23.95 -17.98
C GLY A 20 -40.59 23.12 -16.97
N PHE A 21 -40.60 21.79 -17.12
CA PHE A 21 -41.30 20.88 -16.20
C PHE A 21 -40.39 19.77 -15.67
N TRP A 22 -40.80 19.15 -14.57
CA TRP A 22 -40.11 17.99 -13.99
C TRP A 22 -40.75 16.69 -14.48
N VAL A 23 -39.93 15.69 -14.77
CA VAL A 23 -40.40 14.39 -15.25
C VAL A 23 -40.28 13.36 -14.13
N ALA A 24 -41.36 12.62 -13.88
CA ALA A 24 -41.34 11.40 -13.09
C ALA A 24 -41.60 10.22 -14.02
N SER A 25 -40.64 9.29 -14.11
CA SER A 25 -40.75 8.07 -14.91
C SER A 25 -40.59 6.85 -13.99
N PRO A 26 -41.67 6.10 -13.72
CA PRO A 26 -41.61 4.83 -12.98
C PRO A 26 -40.69 3.80 -13.67
N VAL A 27 -40.18 2.84 -12.89
CA VAL A 27 -39.17 1.85 -13.34
C VAL A 27 -39.68 0.90 -14.44
N PHE A 28 -41.00 0.65 -14.51
CA PHE A 28 -41.60 -0.29 -15.47
C PHE A 28 -42.74 0.29 -16.31
N ASP A 29 -43.20 1.50 -16.00
CA ASP A 29 -44.27 2.20 -16.72
C ASP A 29 -43.82 3.65 -16.98
N GLY A 30 -42.67 3.76 -17.63
CA GLY A 30 -41.95 5.00 -17.85
C GLY A 30 -42.41 5.77 -19.09
N ALA A 31 -41.67 6.83 -19.42
CA ALA A 31 -41.92 7.57 -20.65
C ALA A 31 -41.63 6.71 -21.90
N ASN A 32 -42.66 6.41 -22.69
CA ASN A 32 -42.52 5.72 -23.97
C ASN A 32 -41.81 6.61 -25.01
N GLU A 33 -41.09 6.00 -25.94
CA GLU A 33 -40.36 6.71 -27.02
C GLU A 33 -41.26 7.64 -27.83
N GLU A 34 -42.48 7.20 -28.16
CA GLU A 34 -43.47 8.02 -28.86
C GLU A 34 -43.80 9.32 -28.14
N ILE A 35 -43.87 9.27 -26.80
CA ILE A 35 -44.13 10.44 -25.96
C ILE A 35 -42.92 11.38 -26.01
N ILE A 36 -41.70 10.83 -25.95
CA ILE A 36 -40.44 11.57 -26.06
C ILE A 36 -40.38 12.30 -27.41
N PHE A 37 -40.61 11.62 -28.53
CA PHE A 37 -40.58 12.26 -29.85
C PHE A 37 -41.66 13.34 -30.02
N ARG A 38 -42.88 13.08 -29.55
CA ARG A 38 -43.97 14.08 -29.58
C ARG A 38 -43.60 15.31 -28.75
N LYS A 39 -43.09 15.12 -27.53
CA LYS A 39 -42.69 16.22 -26.65
C LYS A 39 -41.45 16.96 -27.17
N SER A 40 -40.54 16.27 -27.86
CA SER A 40 -39.41 16.90 -28.54
C SER A 40 -39.87 17.89 -29.60
N ARG A 41 -40.84 17.50 -30.44
CA ARG A 41 -41.48 18.41 -31.42
C ARG A 41 -42.18 19.59 -30.76
N GLU A 42 -42.94 19.35 -29.67
CA GLU A 42 -43.57 20.43 -28.90
C GLU A 42 -42.55 21.43 -28.33
N ALA A 43 -41.36 20.93 -27.96
CA ALA A 43 -40.26 21.74 -27.45
C ALA A 43 -39.43 22.45 -28.55
N GLY A 44 -39.72 22.19 -29.84
CA GLY A 44 -38.92 22.70 -30.96
C GLY A 44 -37.52 22.07 -31.06
N LEU A 45 -37.34 20.87 -30.50
CA LEU A 45 -36.08 20.12 -30.51
C LEU A 45 -36.09 19.05 -31.60
N SER A 46 -34.90 18.60 -32.01
CA SER A 46 -34.77 17.49 -32.96
C SER A 46 -35.29 16.18 -32.34
N GLU A 47 -35.97 15.36 -33.13
CA GLU A 47 -36.50 14.06 -32.67
C GLU A 47 -35.39 13.07 -32.34
N ASP A 48 -34.25 13.18 -33.01
CA ASP A 48 -33.08 12.33 -32.77
C ASP A 48 -32.21 12.80 -31.60
N GLY A 49 -32.59 13.91 -30.94
CA GLY A 49 -31.88 14.48 -29.78
C GLY A 49 -30.50 15.05 -30.12
N LYS A 50 -30.20 15.26 -31.41
CA LYS A 50 -28.91 15.78 -31.86
C LYS A 50 -28.95 17.26 -32.16
N ILE A 51 -27.78 17.89 -32.01
CA ILE A 51 -27.56 19.31 -32.28
C ILE A 51 -26.20 19.46 -32.97
N LYS A 52 -26.10 20.42 -33.88
CA LYS A 52 -24.82 20.81 -34.48
C LYS A 52 -23.99 21.59 -33.47
N LEU A 53 -22.88 20.99 -33.03
CA LEU A 53 -21.89 21.64 -32.17
C LEU A 53 -20.77 22.27 -33.01
N CYS A 54 -20.08 23.26 -32.44
CA CYS A 54 -18.86 23.84 -33.00
C CYS A 54 -17.68 23.66 -32.05
N ASP A 55 -16.47 23.53 -32.58
CA ASP A 55 -15.25 23.49 -31.75
C ASP A 55 -15.04 24.87 -31.11
N GLY A 56 -15.03 24.92 -29.78
CA GLY A 56 -14.83 26.16 -29.03
C GLY A 56 -13.45 26.80 -29.19
N ARG A 57 -12.47 26.11 -29.79
CA ARG A 57 -11.12 26.63 -30.05
C ARG A 57 -10.99 27.25 -31.44
N THR A 58 -11.62 26.67 -32.46
CA THR A 58 -11.47 27.11 -33.87
C THR A 58 -12.72 27.82 -34.42
N GLY A 59 -13.90 27.54 -33.87
CA GLY A 59 -15.18 28.05 -34.34
C GLY A 59 -15.81 27.26 -35.49
N GLU A 60 -15.15 26.22 -35.98
CA GLU A 60 -15.67 25.37 -37.06
C GLU A 60 -16.71 24.37 -36.53
N PRO A 61 -17.77 24.08 -37.30
CA PRO A 61 -18.76 23.07 -36.91
C PRO A 61 -18.17 21.66 -37.02
N PHE A 62 -18.61 20.75 -36.15
CA PHE A 62 -18.30 19.33 -36.30
C PHE A 62 -19.03 18.72 -37.52
N ASP A 63 -18.43 17.68 -38.12
CA ASP A 63 -18.96 17.01 -39.31
C ASP A 63 -20.31 16.34 -39.08
N ASN A 64 -20.48 15.71 -37.91
CA ASN A 64 -21.70 15.01 -37.51
C ASN A 64 -22.38 15.73 -36.34
N GLU A 65 -23.71 15.68 -36.33
CA GLU A 65 -24.50 16.18 -35.21
C GLU A 65 -24.31 15.31 -33.97
N VAL A 66 -24.31 15.94 -32.79
CA VAL A 66 -23.95 15.31 -31.52
C VAL A 66 -25.17 15.27 -30.63
N VAL A 67 -25.39 14.15 -29.92
CA VAL A 67 -26.45 14.04 -28.91
C VAL A 67 -26.05 14.89 -27.70
N VAL A 68 -26.89 15.86 -27.36
CA VAL A 68 -26.69 16.76 -26.23
C VAL A 68 -27.95 16.76 -25.38
N GLY A 69 -27.79 16.73 -24.07
CA GLY A 69 -28.93 16.77 -23.16
C GLY A 69 -28.50 16.80 -21.71
N TYR A 70 -29.46 16.54 -20.83
CA TYR A 70 -29.26 16.61 -19.38
C TYR A 70 -29.36 15.21 -18.79
N VAL A 71 -28.29 14.78 -18.13
CA VAL A 71 -28.21 13.50 -17.41
C VAL A 71 -27.96 13.79 -15.94
N TYR A 72 -28.55 13.01 -15.06
CA TYR A 72 -28.30 13.11 -13.64
C TYR A 72 -27.00 12.42 -13.27
N MET A 73 -25.96 13.22 -13.00
CA MET A 73 -24.65 12.73 -12.58
C MET A 73 -24.51 12.74 -11.07
N MET A 74 -24.06 11.62 -10.50
CA MET A 74 -23.74 11.51 -9.08
C MET A 74 -22.23 11.53 -8.86
N LYS A 75 -21.79 12.29 -7.86
CA LYS A 75 -20.41 12.25 -7.38
C LYS A 75 -20.29 11.17 -6.30
N LEU A 76 -19.51 10.13 -6.57
CA LEU A 76 -19.21 9.09 -5.58
C LEU A 76 -18.13 9.55 -4.59
N ALA A 77 -18.12 8.97 -3.40
CA ALA A 77 -17.18 9.29 -2.33
C ALA A 77 -15.72 8.83 -2.59
N HIS A 78 -15.42 8.31 -3.79
CA HIS A 78 -14.11 7.78 -4.17
C HIS A 78 -13.12 8.89 -4.57
N LEU A 79 -12.88 9.83 -3.66
CA LEU A 79 -12.00 10.97 -3.88
C LEU A 79 -10.53 10.53 -3.99
N VAL A 80 -9.75 11.27 -4.78
CA VAL A 80 -8.32 11.01 -4.98
C VAL A 80 -7.51 11.38 -3.73
N ASP A 81 -7.92 12.43 -3.03
CA ASP A 81 -7.27 12.93 -1.81
C ASP A 81 -7.16 11.84 -0.74
N ASP A 82 -8.17 10.97 -0.64
CA ASP A 82 -8.18 9.84 0.30
C ASP A 82 -7.24 8.70 -0.13
N LYS A 83 -6.89 8.62 -1.42
CA LYS A 83 -6.10 7.53 -2.00
C LYS A 83 -4.62 7.84 -2.15
N ILE A 84 -4.24 9.12 -2.24
CA ILE A 84 -2.82 9.49 -2.34
C ILE A 84 -2.13 9.13 -1.02
N HIS A 85 -1.06 8.35 -1.14
CA HIS A 85 -0.17 7.95 -0.05
C HIS A 85 1.23 7.71 -0.63
N ALA A 86 2.24 8.21 0.06
CA ALA A 86 3.64 8.01 -0.29
C ALA A 86 4.44 7.77 0.99
N ARG A 87 5.45 6.91 0.88
CA ARG A 87 6.35 6.58 1.97
C ARG A 87 7.79 6.60 1.45
N SER A 88 8.67 7.27 2.19
CA SER A 88 10.12 7.17 2.06
C SER A 88 10.65 6.25 3.16
N ILE A 89 10.68 6.74 4.40
CA ILE A 89 11.06 6.01 5.62
C ILE A 89 9.91 6.17 6.62
N GLY A 90 9.71 5.18 7.48
CA GLY A 90 8.64 5.17 8.46
C GLY A 90 8.82 4.02 9.45
N PRO A 91 7.80 3.72 10.28
CA PRO A 91 7.92 2.70 11.31
C PRO A 91 8.02 1.28 10.72
N TYR A 92 8.66 0.41 11.49
CA TYR A 92 8.94 -0.98 11.18
C TYR A 92 8.38 -1.92 12.25
N SER A 93 8.12 -3.17 11.86
CA SER A 93 7.72 -4.25 12.76
C SER A 93 8.84 -4.59 13.74
N LEU A 94 8.49 -4.87 14.99
CA LEU A 94 9.44 -5.26 16.04
C LEU A 94 10.17 -6.56 15.73
N VAL A 95 9.43 -7.54 15.19
CA VAL A 95 9.92 -8.91 15.02
C VAL A 95 10.67 -9.05 13.71
N THR A 96 10.02 -8.71 12.60
CA THR A 96 10.57 -8.94 11.25
C THR A 96 11.31 -7.75 10.68
N GLN A 97 11.32 -6.60 11.37
CA GLN A 97 11.94 -5.36 10.88
C GLN A 97 11.41 -4.86 9.53
N GLN A 98 10.28 -5.38 9.05
CA GLN A 98 9.62 -4.96 7.79
C GLN A 98 8.76 -3.71 7.98
N PRO A 99 8.56 -2.89 6.93
CA PRO A 99 7.61 -1.78 6.93
C PRO A 99 6.23 -2.16 7.47
N LEU A 100 5.66 -1.36 8.39
CA LEU A 100 4.26 -1.53 8.80
C LEU A 100 3.30 -1.32 7.62
N GLY A 101 2.07 -1.86 7.71
CA GLY A 101 1.05 -1.74 6.68
C GLY A 101 0.04 -0.60 6.93
N GLY A 102 -0.53 -0.06 5.85
CA GLY A 102 -1.68 0.85 5.92
C GLY A 102 -1.35 2.34 6.01
N LYS A 103 -2.17 3.16 5.33
CA LYS A 103 -2.00 4.63 5.23
C LYS A 103 -1.92 5.31 6.60
N ALA A 104 -2.75 4.87 7.56
CA ALA A 104 -2.85 5.49 8.89
C ALA A 104 -1.56 5.36 9.74
N GLN A 105 -0.74 4.34 9.47
CA GLN A 105 0.49 4.06 10.21
C GLN A 105 1.74 4.49 9.43
N PHE A 106 1.60 5.33 8.39
CA PHE A 106 2.65 5.60 7.41
C PHE A 106 3.24 4.29 6.85
N GLY A 107 2.36 3.33 6.58
CA GLY A 107 2.73 2.01 6.13
C GLY A 107 3.29 1.98 4.71
N GLY A 108 4.10 0.97 4.43
CA GLY A 108 4.62 0.69 3.09
C GLY A 108 3.63 -0.08 2.25
N GLN A 109 3.94 -0.18 0.95
CA GLN A 109 3.20 -1.02 0.03
C GLN A 109 3.73 -2.44 0.08
N ARG A 110 2.82 -3.41 0.07
CA ARG A 110 3.19 -4.82 -0.04
C ARG A 110 3.67 -5.07 -1.46
N PHE A 111 4.93 -5.47 -1.59
CA PHE A 111 5.44 -6.11 -2.79
C PHE A 111 5.25 -7.62 -2.62
N GLY A 112 4.27 -8.19 -3.32
CA GLY A 112 3.83 -9.55 -3.13
C GLY A 112 4.50 -10.54 -4.07
N GLU A 113 4.10 -11.80 -3.92
CA GLU A 113 4.61 -12.93 -4.71
C GLU A 113 4.36 -12.75 -6.21
N MET A 114 3.19 -12.23 -6.59
CA MET A 114 2.87 -11.98 -8.00
C MET A 114 3.77 -10.89 -8.61
N GLU A 115 4.14 -9.87 -7.83
CA GLU A 115 5.07 -8.84 -8.28
C GLU A 115 6.51 -9.36 -8.35
N VAL A 116 6.91 -10.26 -7.45
CA VAL A 116 8.20 -10.97 -7.52
C VAL A 116 8.28 -11.78 -8.81
N TRP A 117 7.28 -12.59 -9.12
CA TRP A 117 7.24 -13.37 -10.38
C TRP A 117 7.32 -12.48 -11.61
N ALA A 118 6.70 -11.30 -11.56
CA ALA A 118 6.81 -10.35 -12.66
C ALA A 118 8.27 -9.90 -12.86
N LEU A 119 9.00 -9.53 -11.80
CA LEU A 119 10.41 -9.14 -11.91
C LEU A 119 11.33 -10.30 -12.34
N GLU A 120 11.07 -11.50 -11.84
CA GLU A 120 11.78 -12.71 -12.25
C GLU A 120 11.59 -12.99 -13.74
N ALA A 121 10.35 -12.90 -14.24
CA ALA A 121 10.04 -13.08 -15.66
C ALA A 121 10.70 -12.02 -16.55
N TYR A 122 10.87 -10.79 -16.04
CA TYR A 122 11.65 -9.75 -16.72
C TYR A 122 13.17 -9.96 -16.64
N GLY A 123 13.66 -10.81 -15.74
CA GLY A 123 15.09 -11.00 -15.49
C GLY A 123 15.73 -9.87 -14.68
N ALA A 124 14.94 -9.12 -13.90
CA ALA A 124 15.41 -7.95 -13.15
C ALA A 124 16.02 -8.32 -11.78
N ALA A 125 17.10 -9.11 -11.80
CA ALA A 125 17.70 -9.68 -10.58
C ALA A 125 18.14 -8.62 -9.55
N TYR A 126 18.84 -7.56 -9.97
CA TYR A 126 19.30 -6.50 -9.07
C TYR A 126 18.15 -5.71 -8.44
N THR A 127 17.11 -5.41 -9.23
CA THR A 127 15.91 -4.72 -8.71
C THR A 127 15.18 -5.57 -7.69
N LEU A 128 15.06 -6.87 -7.94
CA LEU A 128 14.45 -7.80 -7.01
C LEU A 128 15.27 -7.90 -5.71
N GLN A 129 16.59 -8.04 -5.81
CA GLN A 129 17.49 -8.08 -4.66
C GLN A 129 17.36 -6.82 -3.81
N GLU A 130 17.37 -5.63 -4.42
CA GLU A 130 17.22 -4.35 -3.73
C GLU A 130 15.87 -4.25 -2.99
N ILE A 131 14.77 -4.69 -3.63
CA ILE A 131 13.43 -4.68 -3.04
C ILE A 131 13.35 -5.62 -1.82
N LEU A 132 13.94 -6.81 -1.92
CA LEU A 132 13.87 -7.84 -0.88
C LEU A 132 14.80 -7.59 0.31
N THR A 133 15.82 -6.73 0.17
CA THR A 133 16.85 -6.50 1.19
C THR A 133 16.80 -5.07 1.72
N VAL A 134 17.56 -4.16 1.12
CA VAL A 134 17.78 -2.77 1.56
C VAL A 134 16.52 -1.90 1.54
N LYS A 135 15.42 -2.33 0.91
CA LYS A 135 14.12 -1.65 0.97
C LYS A 135 13.12 -2.28 1.93
N SER A 136 13.45 -3.43 2.52
CA SER A 136 12.59 -4.22 3.39
C SER A 136 13.16 -4.28 4.80
N ASP A 137 13.92 -5.33 5.12
CA ASP A 137 14.25 -5.79 6.47
C ASP A 137 15.76 -6.01 6.69
N ASP A 138 16.61 -5.58 5.76
CA ASP A 138 18.05 -5.46 6.02
C ASP A 138 18.31 -4.20 6.87
N VAL A 139 18.41 -4.37 8.20
CA VAL A 139 18.54 -3.26 9.16
C VAL A 139 19.79 -2.42 8.88
N VAL A 140 20.94 -3.08 8.72
CA VAL A 140 22.24 -2.42 8.51
C VAL A 140 22.36 -1.90 7.09
N GLY A 141 21.90 -2.67 6.10
CA GLY A 141 21.90 -2.26 4.70
C GLY A 141 21.05 -1.02 4.44
N ARG A 142 19.90 -0.88 5.11
CA ARG A 142 19.05 0.32 5.01
C ARG A 142 19.76 1.59 5.47
N LEU A 143 20.41 1.55 6.63
CA LEU A 143 21.12 2.71 7.19
C LEU A 143 22.27 3.14 6.29
N LYS A 144 23.11 2.18 5.87
CA LYS A 144 24.24 2.45 4.98
C LYS A 144 23.80 2.94 3.60
N THR A 145 22.71 2.36 3.06
CA THR A 145 22.14 2.80 1.79
C THR A 145 21.63 4.23 1.88
N TYR A 146 20.93 4.58 2.96
CA TYR A 146 20.47 5.95 3.18
C TYR A 146 21.63 6.94 3.27
N GLU A 147 22.66 6.62 4.06
CA GLU A 147 23.87 7.46 4.19
C GLU A 147 24.58 7.63 2.83
N SER A 148 24.73 6.55 2.07
CA SER A 148 25.37 6.58 0.75
C SER A 148 24.59 7.42 -0.25
N ILE A 149 23.25 7.34 -0.25
CA ILE A 149 22.40 8.17 -1.12
C ILE A 149 22.54 9.66 -0.77
N VAL A 150 22.56 10.01 0.51
CA VAL A 150 22.72 11.41 0.95
C VAL A 150 24.11 11.95 0.59
N LYS A 151 25.15 11.12 0.68
CA LYS A 151 26.52 11.48 0.32
C LYS A 151 26.81 11.44 -1.19
N GLY A 152 25.94 10.83 -1.99
CA GLY A 152 26.16 10.59 -3.41
C GLY A 152 27.23 9.52 -3.69
N GLU A 153 27.41 8.59 -2.76
CA GLU A 153 28.33 7.45 -2.87
C GLU A 153 27.60 6.22 -3.45
N ASN A 154 28.37 5.23 -3.88
CA ASN A 154 27.78 3.97 -4.38
C ASN A 154 27.13 3.18 -3.25
N ILE A 155 25.97 2.58 -3.55
CA ILE A 155 25.22 1.76 -2.60
C ILE A 155 26.04 0.49 -2.28
N PRO A 156 26.22 0.12 -1.00
CA PRO A 156 26.94 -1.09 -0.62
C PRO A 156 26.16 -2.37 -1.00
N GLU A 157 26.85 -3.50 -0.97
CA GLU A 157 26.19 -4.79 -1.19
C GLU A 157 25.21 -5.14 -0.06
N PRO A 158 24.04 -5.70 -0.40
CA PRO A 158 23.00 -6.04 0.58
C PRO A 158 23.40 -7.24 1.44
N GLY A 159 22.92 -7.24 2.68
CA GLY A 159 23.11 -8.34 3.63
C GLY A 159 22.00 -9.40 3.58
N VAL A 160 21.95 -10.20 4.65
CA VAL A 160 20.93 -11.24 4.83
C VAL A 160 19.67 -10.62 5.46
N PRO A 161 18.46 -10.82 4.88
CA PRO A 161 17.19 -10.35 5.46
C PRO A 161 16.94 -10.84 6.88
N GLU A 162 16.40 -9.98 7.74
CA GLU A 162 16.08 -10.35 9.11
C GLU A 162 14.99 -11.42 9.18
N SER A 163 14.02 -11.40 8.24
CA SER A 163 12.96 -12.42 8.18
C SER A 163 13.52 -13.84 7.96
N PHE A 164 14.64 -13.97 7.27
CA PHE A 164 15.31 -15.26 7.10
C PHE A 164 15.96 -15.75 8.40
N LYS A 165 16.53 -14.83 9.19
CA LYS A 165 17.07 -15.17 10.51
C LYS A 165 15.97 -15.62 11.46
N VAL A 166 14.84 -14.90 11.46
CA VAL A 166 13.64 -15.26 12.25
C VAL A 166 13.17 -16.67 11.87
N LEU A 167 13.09 -16.99 10.58
CA LEU A 167 12.73 -18.34 10.11
C LEU A 167 13.66 -19.43 10.67
N ILE A 168 14.97 -19.20 10.67
CA ILE A 168 15.93 -20.18 11.22
C ILE A 168 15.69 -20.40 12.71
N LYS A 169 15.49 -19.33 13.48
CA LYS A 169 15.21 -19.42 14.92
C LYS A 169 13.87 -20.12 15.18
N GLU A 170 12.84 -19.88 14.36
CA GLU A 170 11.56 -20.59 14.44
C GLU A 170 11.73 -22.10 14.20
N LEU A 171 12.52 -22.50 13.20
CA LEU A 171 12.80 -23.92 12.96
C LEU A 171 13.63 -24.54 14.10
N GLN A 172 14.62 -23.84 14.63
CA GLN A 172 15.42 -24.29 15.78
C GLN A 172 14.57 -24.43 17.06
N SER A 173 13.54 -23.60 17.22
CA SER A 173 12.59 -23.70 18.35
C SER A 173 11.77 -25.00 18.34
N LEU A 174 11.66 -25.64 17.16
CA LEU A 174 11.01 -26.94 16.98
C LEU A 174 11.97 -28.12 17.20
N CYS A 175 13.15 -27.88 17.80
CA CYS A 175 14.22 -28.85 18.00
C CYS A 175 14.82 -29.40 16.69
N LEU A 176 14.79 -28.60 15.61
CA LEU A 176 15.49 -28.92 14.36
C LEU A 176 16.89 -28.30 14.36
N ASP A 177 17.92 -29.10 14.08
CA ASP A 177 19.28 -28.60 13.86
C ASP A 177 19.40 -28.05 12.43
N VAL A 178 19.13 -26.76 12.29
CA VAL A 178 19.27 -26.03 11.02
C VAL A 178 20.58 -25.27 11.02
N ARG A 179 21.44 -25.60 10.05
CA ARG A 179 22.73 -24.94 9.82
C ARG A 179 22.82 -24.43 8.40
N VAL A 180 23.48 -23.28 8.23
CA VAL A 180 23.76 -22.69 6.92
C VAL A 180 25.21 -22.98 6.59
N LEU A 181 25.43 -23.82 5.58
CA LEU A 181 26.75 -24.21 5.12
C LEU A 181 27.15 -23.35 3.91
N SER A 182 28.41 -22.94 3.86
CA SER A 182 29.02 -22.37 2.65
C SER A 182 29.31 -23.46 1.61
N GLU A 183 29.77 -23.07 0.42
CA GLU A 183 30.19 -24.01 -0.63
C GLU A 183 31.33 -24.96 -0.17
N ASP A 184 32.13 -24.52 0.81
CA ASP A 184 33.22 -25.31 1.41
C ASP A 184 32.79 -26.15 2.64
N ASP A 185 31.48 -26.38 2.84
CA ASP A 185 30.92 -27.10 4.00
C ASP A 185 31.30 -26.50 5.37
N VAL A 186 31.61 -25.20 5.39
CA VAL A 186 31.89 -24.45 6.62
C VAL A 186 30.59 -23.87 7.15
N ASP A 187 30.32 -24.10 8.45
CA ASP A 187 29.20 -23.49 9.17
C ASP A 187 29.34 -21.95 9.11
N VAL A 188 28.41 -21.31 8.42
CA VAL A 188 28.27 -19.85 8.39
C VAL A 188 27.44 -19.46 9.60
N GLU A 189 28.12 -18.95 10.63
CA GLU A 189 27.42 -18.27 11.71
C GLU A 189 26.76 -17.02 11.14
N ILE A 190 25.43 -17.06 11.02
CA ILE A 190 24.64 -15.86 10.81
C ILE A 190 24.71 -15.08 12.12
N LYS A 191 25.72 -14.24 12.22
CA LYS A 191 25.90 -13.38 13.38
C LYS A 191 24.65 -12.51 13.52
N GLU A 192 24.10 -12.50 14.73
CA GLU A 192 23.32 -11.36 15.18
C GLU A 192 24.32 -10.19 15.14
N GLU A 193 24.23 -9.37 14.09
CA GLU A 193 24.92 -8.08 14.10
C GLU A 193 24.25 -7.26 15.20
N ASP A 194 24.71 -7.49 16.44
CA ASP A 194 24.54 -6.56 17.54
C ASP A 194 25.09 -5.24 17.02
N GLY A 195 24.19 -4.32 16.66
CA GLY A 195 24.56 -2.99 16.23
C GLY A 195 25.57 -2.44 17.22
N ASN A 196 26.76 -2.07 16.75
CA ASN A 196 27.64 -1.27 17.58
C ASN A 196 26.81 -0.07 18.04
N LEU A 197 26.89 0.29 19.33
CA LEU A 197 26.11 1.38 19.95
C LEU A 197 26.11 2.69 19.11
N ASN A 198 27.18 2.92 18.34
CA ASN A 198 27.32 4.04 17.42
C ASN A 198 26.35 4.02 16.21
N GLU A 199 25.92 2.85 15.74
CA GLU A 199 25.00 2.73 14.61
C GLU A 199 23.55 2.94 15.05
N GLU A 200 23.20 2.53 16.27
CA GLU A 200 21.89 2.80 16.88
C GLU A 200 21.68 4.29 17.18
N GLU A 201 22.70 4.97 17.71
CA GLU A 201 22.66 6.43 17.90
C GLU A 201 22.56 7.18 16.58
N LYS A 202 23.33 6.79 15.55
CA LYS A 202 23.22 7.36 14.20
C LYS A 202 21.87 7.10 13.55
N ALA A 203 21.28 5.93 13.75
CA ALA A 203 19.94 5.62 13.26
C ALA A 203 18.90 6.56 13.88
N ARG A 204 18.99 6.81 15.19
CA ARG A 204 18.13 7.76 15.90
C ARG A 204 18.33 9.20 15.44
N GLU A 205 19.57 9.64 15.21
CA GLU A 205 19.87 10.97 14.65
C GLU A 205 19.32 11.15 13.22
N LEU A 206 19.25 10.08 12.44
CA LEU A 206 18.71 10.05 11.08
C LEU A 206 17.20 9.81 11.03
N GLY A 207 16.51 9.73 12.18
CA GLY A 207 15.06 9.57 12.26
C GLY A 207 14.56 8.13 12.04
N PHE A 208 15.44 7.13 12.18
CA PHE A 208 15.05 5.73 12.25
C PHE A 208 14.73 5.37 13.70
N ASP A 209 13.45 5.20 14.01
CA ASP A 209 13.03 4.64 15.30
C ASP A 209 13.34 3.14 15.32
N ILE A 210 14.52 2.79 15.83
CA ILE A 210 14.85 1.40 16.18
C ILE A 210 14.26 1.12 17.57
N PRO A 211 13.32 0.17 17.70
CA PRO A 211 12.80 -0.22 18.99
C PRO A 211 13.89 -0.93 19.81
N THR A 212 14.30 -0.32 20.92
CA THR A 212 15.30 -0.89 21.84
C THR A 212 14.69 -1.89 22.80
N PHE A 213 15.32 -3.06 22.94
CA PHE A 213 15.06 -4.01 24.02
C PHE A 213 15.99 -3.72 25.22
N PRO A 214 15.51 -3.78 26.48
CA PRO A 214 16.38 -3.82 27.64
C PRO A 214 17.15 -5.15 27.64
N ARG A 215 18.48 -5.09 27.70
CA ARG A 215 19.33 -6.28 27.82
C ARG A 215 19.14 -6.92 29.20
N PRO A 216 18.94 -8.24 29.32
CA PRO A 216 19.16 -8.91 30.59
C PRO A 216 20.66 -8.85 30.91
N GLN A 217 21.01 -8.28 32.07
CA GLN A 217 22.39 -8.28 32.55
C GLN A 217 22.81 -9.74 32.77
N LYS A 218 23.88 -10.18 32.11
CA LYS A 218 24.54 -11.44 32.44
C LYS A 218 25.02 -11.35 33.89
N ALA A 219 24.34 -12.05 34.80
CA ALA A 219 24.81 -12.26 36.16
C ALA A 219 26.13 -13.03 36.08
N GLY A 220 27.23 -12.37 36.45
CA GLY A 220 28.52 -13.01 36.61
C GLY A 220 28.42 -14.04 37.73
N ALA A 221 28.89 -15.25 37.46
CA ALA A 221 29.06 -16.29 38.45
C ALA A 221 30.26 -15.93 39.34
N GLU A 222 30.00 -15.52 40.57
CA GLU A 222 30.92 -15.73 41.70
C GLU A 222 30.15 -16.53 42.75
N MET A 223 30.58 -17.79 42.91
CA MET A 223 30.22 -18.64 44.05
C MET A 223 30.94 -18.09 45.27
N ASP A 224 30.21 -17.85 46.36
CA ASP A 224 30.75 -17.94 47.72
C ASP A 224 29.62 -18.35 48.70
N ASP A 225 29.87 -19.48 49.34
CA ASP A 225 29.34 -20.14 50.54
C ASP A 225 28.02 -19.69 51.24
N GLU A 226 27.15 -20.69 51.43
CA GLU A 226 26.01 -20.83 52.37
C GLU A 226 26.40 -20.66 53.87
N PRO A 227 25.49 -20.71 54.88
CA PRO A 227 24.01 -20.91 54.86
C PRO A 227 23.19 -19.99 55.82
N GLY A 228 21.86 -20.03 55.74
CA GLY A 228 21.00 -19.64 56.89
C GLY A 228 19.52 -19.36 56.61
N GLU A 229 18.68 -20.32 57.03
CA GLU A 229 17.33 -20.18 57.66
C GLU A 229 16.15 -19.68 56.79
N GLU A 230 15.17 -20.57 56.51
CA GLU A 230 13.80 -20.65 57.13
C GLU A 230 12.91 -19.44 56.75
N GLU A 231 11.63 -19.50 56.34
CA GLU A 231 10.53 -20.45 56.15
C GLU A 231 9.41 -19.60 55.46
N GLU A 232 8.44 -20.24 54.78
CA GLU A 232 6.99 -19.90 54.67
C GLU A 232 6.54 -18.41 54.44
N ASP A 233 5.71 -18.02 53.47
CA ASP A 233 4.37 -18.53 53.14
C ASP A 233 3.85 -17.98 51.79
N GLU A 234 2.93 -18.75 51.21
CA GLU A 234 2.02 -18.40 50.12
C GLU A 234 1.10 -17.22 50.51
N GLU A 235 0.84 -16.29 49.59
CA GLU A 235 -0.48 -15.66 49.56
C GLU A 235 -0.87 -15.22 48.13
N ASP A 236 -1.97 -15.82 47.69
CA ASP A 236 -2.76 -15.54 46.50
C ASP A 236 -3.08 -14.04 46.34
N ILE A 237 -2.92 -13.50 45.13
CA ILE A 237 -3.85 -12.46 44.65
C ILE A 237 -4.12 -12.65 43.16
N ALA A 238 -5.29 -13.23 42.88
CA ALA A 238 -5.97 -13.13 41.61
C ALA A 238 -6.57 -11.73 41.40
N PHE A 239 -6.48 -11.20 40.18
CA PHE A 239 -7.57 -10.55 39.44
C PHE A 239 -7.24 -10.51 37.95
#